data_AF-A0AAD6IJJ8-F1
#
_entry.id   AF-A0AAD6IJJ8-F1
#
_cell.length_a   1.000
_cell.length_b   1.000
_cell.length_c   1.000
_cell.angle_alpha   90.00
_cell.angle_beta   90.00
_cell.angle_gamma   90.00
#
_symmetry.space_group_name_H-M   'P 1'
#
loop_
_entity.id
_entity.type
_entity.pdbx_description
1 polymer ?
#
loop_
_entity_poly.entity_id
_entity_poly.type
_entity_poly.pdbx_seq_one_letter_code
_entity_poly.pdbx_strand_id
1 'polypeptide(L)'
;MDFEDMCTEVESLHQKIKFIEKHAESVQRRGLLAEEQARRRAELLEDLIQEVDASRKENNLLATQLASLQAEIKSFSEEDACHSIRRLYHDLRHWSHIAALMFTTFWVRFMVGYGPSWNNYLCGLDQEVRGLYRSHRTSQLSDLIQRCVQLKQSLECQDGAYIFRRSHPRMPFRDENMRSLVEEVGSNDTVEYSVWPGLYQILQPGNWAVVEKEIVKTTSSRIDTLSMTDEPEGRSEEQWLEEI
;
A
#
# COMPACT_ATOMS: atom_id res chain seq x y z
N MET A 1 38.54 -5.32 -100.41
CA MET A 1 37.60 -5.89 -99.43
C MET A 1 36.50 -6.53 -100.26
N ASP A 2 36.39 -7.84 -100.19
CA ASP A 2 35.36 -8.55 -100.96
C ASP A 2 33.99 -8.30 -100.30
N PHE A 3 32.91 -8.47 -101.05
CA PHE A 3 31.55 -8.32 -100.54
C PHE A 3 31.26 -9.29 -99.38
N GLU A 4 31.85 -10.49 -99.44
CA GLU A 4 31.74 -11.51 -98.40
C GLU A 4 32.36 -11.07 -97.06
N ASP A 5 33.53 -10.42 -97.09
CA ASP A 5 34.18 -9.85 -95.90
C ASP A 5 33.26 -8.84 -95.21
N MET A 6 32.61 -7.95 -95.99
CA MET A 6 31.69 -6.95 -95.46
C MET A 6 30.44 -7.59 -94.82
N CYS A 7 29.88 -8.63 -95.44
CA CYS A 7 28.74 -9.34 -94.88
C CYS A 7 29.08 -9.96 -93.52
N THR A 8 30.24 -10.62 -93.39
CA THR A 8 30.68 -11.19 -92.11
C THR A 8 30.93 -10.14 -91.03
N GLU A 9 31.47 -8.98 -91.41
CA GLU A 9 31.68 -7.86 -90.50
C GLU A 9 30.35 -7.28 -90.00
N VAL A 10 29.39 -7.08 -90.90
CA VAL A 10 28.04 -6.59 -90.55
C VAL A 10 27.32 -7.56 -89.59
N GLU A 11 27.41 -8.87 -89.83
CA GLU A 11 26.82 -9.88 -88.93
C GLU A 11 27.48 -9.87 -87.55
N SER A 12 28.81 -9.76 -87.50
CA SER A 12 29.57 -9.63 -86.24
C SER A 12 29.18 -8.36 -85.48
N LEU A 13 29.04 -7.22 -86.16
CA LEU A 13 28.58 -5.97 -85.54
C LEU A 13 27.15 -6.09 -85.03
N HIS A 14 26.25 -6.72 -85.79
CA HIS A 14 24.88 -6.95 -85.36
C HIS A 14 24.80 -7.80 -84.08
N GLN A 15 25.60 -8.87 -84.00
CA GLN A 15 25.69 -9.69 -82.79
C GLN A 15 26.24 -8.91 -81.59
N LYS A 16 27.26 -8.07 -81.80
CA LYS A 16 27.82 -7.20 -80.75
C LYS A 16 26.78 -6.19 -80.24
N ILE A 17 26.05 -5.54 -81.15
CA ILE A 17 24.97 -4.60 -80.79
C ILE A 17 23.92 -5.32 -79.94
N LYS A 18 23.43 -6.48 -80.38
CA LYS A 18 22.44 -7.27 -79.65
C LYS A 18 22.93 -7.70 -78.27
N PHE A 19 24.22 -8.05 -78.14
CA PHE A 19 24.82 -8.38 -76.84
C PHE A 19 24.87 -7.17 -75.92
N ILE A 20 25.31 -6.01 -76.43
CA ILE A 20 25.39 -4.75 -75.67
C ILE A 20 24.00 -4.31 -75.22
N GLU A 21 23.00 -4.38 -76.09
CA GLU A 21 21.60 -4.06 -75.75
C GLU A 21 21.09 -4.94 -74.61
N LYS A 22 21.26 -6.27 -74.71
CA LYS A 22 20.86 -7.20 -73.64
C LYS A 22 21.61 -6.93 -72.33
N HIS A 23 22.89 -6.58 -72.41
CA HIS A 23 23.68 -6.23 -71.23
C HIS A 23 23.20 -4.91 -70.60
N ALA A 24 22.93 -3.89 -71.41
CA ALA A 24 22.40 -2.61 -70.98
C ALA A 24 21.03 -2.78 -70.29
N GLU A 25 20.13 -3.60 -70.86
CA GLU A 25 18.85 -3.94 -70.22
C GLU A 25 19.05 -4.65 -68.87
N SER A 26 19.99 -5.59 -68.79
CA SER A 26 20.30 -6.30 -67.53
C SER A 26 20.85 -5.37 -66.46
N VAL A 27 21.73 -4.43 -66.83
CA VAL A 27 22.25 -3.40 -65.93
C VAL A 27 21.13 -2.46 -65.49
N GLN A 28 20.28 -1.99 -66.41
CA GLN A 28 19.14 -1.13 -66.11
C GLN A 28 18.16 -1.80 -65.12
N ARG A 29 17.81 -3.08 -65.35
CA ARG A 29 16.94 -3.84 -64.44
C ARG A 29 17.54 -3.99 -63.06
N ARG A 30 18.85 -4.27 -62.95
CA ARG A 30 19.54 -4.34 -61.65
C ARG A 30 19.57 -2.99 -60.96
N GLY A 31 19.76 -1.89 -61.69
CA GLY A 31 19.66 -0.53 -61.17
C GLY A 31 18.29 -0.25 -60.56
N LEU A 32 17.21 -0.51 -61.30
CA LEU A 32 15.84 -0.32 -60.82
C LEU A 32 15.51 -1.18 -59.59
N LEU A 33 15.96 -2.43 -59.56
CA LEU A 33 15.77 -3.31 -58.39
C LEU A 33 16.52 -2.80 -57.16
N ALA A 34 17.76 -2.32 -57.32
CA ALA A 34 18.55 -1.77 -56.22
C ALA A 34 17.92 -0.48 -55.67
N GLU A 35 17.44 0.39 -56.56
CA GLU A 35 16.72 1.62 -56.19
C GLU A 35 15.43 1.32 -55.42
N GLU A 36 14.63 0.38 -55.91
CA GLU A 36 13.40 -0.05 -55.22
C GLU A 36 13.69 -0.69 -53.86
N GLN A 37 14.77 -1.47 -53.74
CA GLN A 37 15.22 -2.00 -52.44
C GLN A 37 15.67 -0.89 -51.49
N ALA A 38 16.39 0.12 -51.99
CA ALA A 38 16.80 1.27 -51.19
C ALA A 38 15.57 2.07 -50.72
N ARG A 39 14.58 2.29 -51.59
CA ARG A 39 13.33 2.97 -51.27
C ARG A 39 12.57 2.25 -50.14
N ARG A 40 12.37 0.94 -50.24
CA ARG A 40 11.70 0.15 -49.19
C ARG A 40 12.45 0.17 -47.86
N ARG A 41 13.79 0.14 -47.89
CA ARG A 41 14.59 0.24 -46.67
C ARG A 41 14.48 1.62 -46.03
N ALA A 42 14.41 2.69 -46.83
CA ALA A 42 14.19 4.04 -46.34
C ALA A 42 12.82 4.16 -45.67
N GLU A 43 11.77 3.61 -46.29
CA GLU A 43 10.41 3.58 -45.71
C GLU A 43 10.39 2.83 -44.37
N LEU A 44 10.98 1.64 -44.29
CA LEU A 44 11.07 0.89 -43.04
C LEU A 44 11.85 1.63 -41.95
N LEU A 45 12.91 2.35 -42.31
CA LEU A 45 13.68 3.14 -41.36
C LEU A 45 12.87 4.34 -40.85
N GLU A 46 12.09 4.98 -41.72
CA GLU A 46 11.20 6.08 -41.34
C GLU A 46 10.12 5.61 -40.37
N ASP A 47 9.48 4.46 -40.65
CA ASP A 47 8.50 3.84 -39.75
C ASP A 47 9.10 3.54 -38.37
N LEU A 48 10.30 2.95 -38.33
CA LEU A 48 11.01 2.65 -37.08
C LEU A 48 11.37 3.92 -36.29
N ILE A 49 11.76 5.01 -36.98
CA ILE A 49 12.04 6.29 -36.32
C ILE A 49 10.77 6.84 -35.68
N GLN A 50 9.64 6.79 -36.38
CA GLN A 50 8.35 7.24 -35.85
C GLN A 50 7.92 6.42 -34.62
N GLU A 51 8.11 5.10 -34.64
CA GLU A 51 7.81 4.22 -33.51
C GLU A 51 8.69 4.55 -32.29
N VAL A 52 10.01 4.70 -32.49
CA VAL A 52 10.95 5.07 -31.42
C VAL A 52 10.58 6.42 -30.80
N ASP A 53 10.21 7.41 -31.63
CA ASP A 53 9.78 8.72 -31.14
C ASP A 53 8.46 8.66 -30.38
N ALA A 54 7.51 7.82 -30.79
CA ALA A 54 6.27 7.59 -30.06
C ALA A 54 6.55 6.96 -28.69
N SER A 55 7.35 5.89 -28.63
CA SER A 55 7.73 5.24 -27.37
C SER A 55 8.51 6.18 -26.45
N ARG A 56 9.36 7.07 -27.00
CA ARG A 56 10.08 8.07 -26.21
C ARG A 56 9.13 9.08 -25.56
N LYS A 57 8.10 9.52 -26.27
CA LYS A 57 7.08 10.43 -25.71
C LYS A 57 6.30 9.76 -24.58
N GLU A 58 5.91 8.50 -24.76
CA GLU A 58 5.24 7.71 -23.72
C GLU A 58 6.13 7.53 -22.48
N ASN A 59 7.40 7.15 -22.67
CA ASN A 59 8.36 7.02 -21.57
C ASN A 59 8.56 8.33 -20.80
N ASN A 60 8.61 9.47 -21.49
CA ASN A 60 8.71 10.78 -20.84
C ASN A 60 7.45 11.11 -20.03
N LEU A 61 6.27 10.73 -20.52
CA LEU A 61 5.01 10.90 -19.79
C LEU A 61 4.99 10.05 -18.52
N LEU A 62 5.32 8.75 -18.64
CA LEU A 62 5.38 7.83 -17.50
C LEU A 62 6.43 8.27 -16.48
N ALA A 63 7.59 8.74 -16.91
CA ALA A 63 8.62 9.28 -16.02
C ALA A 63 8.13 10.52 -15.26
N THR A 64 7.38 11.40 -15.92
CA THR A 64 6.77 12.58 -15.27
C THR A 64 5.70 12.17 -14.26
N GLN A 65 4.88 11.16 -14.58
CA GLN A 65 3.90 10.61 -13.64
C GLN A 65 4.56 9.96 -12.43
N LEU A 66 5.62 9.16 -12.64
CA LEU A 66 6.41 8.58 -11.56
C LEU A 66 7.04 9.66 -10.67
N ALA A 67 7.62 10.71 -11.26
CA ALA A 67 8.20 11.81 -10.51
C ALA A 67 7.12 12.58 -9.71
N SER A 68 5.92 12.77 -10.27
CA SER A 68 4.78 13.36 -9.56
C SER A 68 4.34 12.49 -8.39
N LEU A 69 4.21 11.18 -8.60
CA LEU A 69 3.86 10.24 -7.53
C LEU A 69 4.94 10.21 -6.45
N GLN A 70 6.22 10.21 -6.82
CA GLN A 70 7.34 10.27 -5.88
C GLN A 70 7.39 11.60 -5.10
N ALA A 71 7.08 12.73 -5.75
CA ALA A 71 6.97 14.01 -5.06
C ALA A 71 5.76 14.06 -4.11
N GLU A 72 4.69 13.33 -4.43
CA GLU A 72 3.51 13.17 -3.57
C GLU A 72 3.75 12.20 -2.41
N ILE A 73 4.66 11.23 -2.57
CA ILE A 73 5.27 10.48 -1.45
C ILE A 73 6.17 11.46 -0.68
N LYS A 74 5.53 12.42 0.00
CA LYS A 74 6.17 13.23 1.03
C LYS A 74 6.80 12.26 2.02
N SER A 75 8.04 12.53 2.39
CA SER A 75 8.68 11.89 3.54
C SER A 75 7.74 12.00 4.74
N PHE A 76 7.12 10.90 5.12
CA PHE A 76 6.19 10.87 6.24
C PHE A 76 7.03 10.53 7.47
N SER A 77 7.36 11.56 8.25
CA SER A 77 8.28 11.39 9.37
C SER A 77 7.66 10.52 10.47
N GLU A 78 8.50 9.94 11.32
CA GLU A 78 8.03 9.20 12.50
C GLU A 78 7.18 10.09 13.43
N GLU A 79 7.54 11.37 13.55
CA GLU A 79 6.77 12.37 14.31
C GLU A 79 5.38 12.58 13.71
N ASP A 80 5.28 12.67 12.37
CA ASP A 80 3.99 12.81 11.67
C ASP A 80 3.13 11.56 11.83
N ALA A 81 3.74 10.38 11.80
CA ALA A 81 3.07 9.11 12.03
C ALA A 81 2.49 9.04 13.45
N CYS A 82 3.33 9.35 14.44
CA CYS A 82 2.97 9.41 15.86
C CYS A 82 1.87 10.47 16.14
N HIS A 83 2.00 11.66 15.55
CA HIS A 83 0.99 12.71 15.68
C HIS A 83 -0.34 12.29 15.04
N SER A 84 -0.29 11.75 13.82
CA SER A 84 -1.47 11.34 13.07
C SER A 84 -2.22 10.21 13.76
N ILE A 85 -1.52 9.20 14.27
CA ILE A 85 -2.14 8.07 14.96
C ILE A 85 -2.81 8.50 16.27
N ARG A 86 -2.17 9.38 17.06
CA ARG A 86 -2.75 9.94 18.29
C ARG A 86 -3.98 10.78 18.00
N ARG A 87 -3.92 11.63 16.98
CA ARG A 87 -5.05 12.47 16.56
C ARG A 87 -6.25 11.61 16.14
N LEU A 88 -6.02 10.56 15.35
CA LEU A 88 -7.07 9.62 14.96
C LEU A 88 -7.69 8.92 16.17
N TYR A 89 -6.87 8.47 17.12
CA TYR A 89 -7.36 7.89 18.36
C TYR A 89 -8.26 8.87 19.13
N HIS A 90 -7.82 10.12 19.32
CA HIS A 90 -8.59 11.14 20.02
C HIS A 90 -9.93 11.42 19.32
N ASP A 91 -9.90 11.60 18.01
CA ASP A 91 -11.12 11.84 17.22
C ASP A 91 -12.09 10.64 17.34
N LEU A 92 -11.57 9.40 17.29
CA LEU A 92 -12.36 8.17 17.40
C LEU A 92 -12.89 7.90 18.80
N ARG A 93 -12.16 8.32 19.85
CA ARG A 93 -12.56 8.10 21.24
C ARG A 93 -13.93 8.71 21.55
N HIS A 94 -14.26 9.84 20.91
CA HIS A 94 -15.56 10.48 21.05
C HIS A 94 -16.73 9.69 20.43
N TRP A 95 -16.43 8.67 19.62
CA TRP A 95 -17.42 7.78 19.01
C TRP A 95 -17.68 6.50 19.83
N SER A 96 -17.27 6.44 21.10
CA SER A 96 -17.18 5.28 22.00
C SER A 96 -18.19 4.13 21.77
N HIS A 97 -19.49 4.41 21.65
CA HIS A 97 -20.53 3.41 21.37
C HIS A 97 -20.37 2.73 20.00
N ILE A 98 -20.14 3.50 18.94
CA ILE A 98 -19.93 3.00 17.56
C ILE A 98 -18.51 2.47 17.42
N ALA A 99 -17.57 3.14 18.08
CA ALA A 99 -16.16 2.84 17.99
C ALA A 99 -15.87 1.43 18.53
N ALA A 100 -16.49 0.97 19.62
CA ALA A 100 -16.29 -0.40 20.12
C ALA A 100 -16.63 -1.50 19.08
N LEU A 101 -17.71 -1.31 18.31
CA LEU A 101 -18.11 -2.23 17.24
C LEU A 101 -17.16 -2.14 16.03
N MET A 102 -16.73 -0.93 15.67
CA MET A 102 -15.74 -0.76 14.61
C MET A 102 -14.34 -1.26 15.04
N PHE A 103 -13.95 -1.09 16.30
CA PHE A 103 -12.64 -1.47 16.83
C PHE A 103 -12.44 -2.98 16.82
N THR A 104 -13.49 -3.73 17.13
CA THR A 104 -13.41 -5.19 17.19
C THR A 104 -13.42 -5.85 15.81
N THR A 105 -14.07 -5.25 14.81
CA THR A 105 -14.27 -5.88 13.50
C THR A 105 -13.50 -5.17 12.37
N PHE A 106 -13.75 -3.89 12.17
CA PHE A 106 -13.14 -3.08 11.11
C PHE A 106 -11.64 -2.91 11.35
N TRP A 107 -11.25 -2.41 12.52
CA TRP A 107 -9.85 -2.04 12.80
C TRP A 107 -8.90 -3.24 12.81
N VAL A 108 -9.36 -4.35 13.38
CA VAL A 108 -8.62 -5.62 13.37
C VAL A 108 -8.32 -6.07 11.95
N ARG A 109 -9.33 -6.03 11.08
CA ARG A 109 -9.17 -6.51 9.71
C ARG A 109 -8.40 -5.50 8.85
N PHE A 110 -8.63 -4.21 9.08
CA PHE A 110 -8.04 -3.12 8.31
C PHE A 110 -6.56 -2.91 8.63
N MET A 111 -6.17 -2.80 9.91
CA MET A 111 -4.79 -2.47 10.28
C MET A 111 -3.88 -3.69 10.38
N VAL A 112 -4.42 -4.86 10.71
CA VAL A 112 -3.63 -6.08 10.98
C VAL A 112 -3.73 -7.12 9.85
N GLY A 113 -4.69 -6.98 8.93
CA GLY A 113 -4.93 -7.95 7.86
C GLY A 113 -4.12 -7.70 6.58
N TYR A 114 -3.62 -8.78 5.96
CA TYR A 114 -2.94 -8.81 4.65
C TYR A 114 -3.90 -9.05 3.46
N GLY A 115 -5.13 -8.54 3.52
CA GLY A 115 -6.17 -8.81 2.50
C GLY A 115 -6.05 -7.92 1.25
N PRO A 116 -6.36 -8.42 0.04
CA PRO A 116 -6.27 -7.66 -1.22
C PRO A 116 -7.31 -6.54 -1.30
N SER A 117 -6.89 -5.39 -1.86
CA SER A 117 -7.68 -4.25 -2.36
C SER A 117 -8.94 -3.89 -1.56
N TRP A 118 -8.74 -3.11 -0.50
CA TRP A 118 -9.80 -2.56 0.36
C TRP A 118 -10.70 -1.53 -0.32
N ASN A 119 -10.32 -1.01 -1.50
CA ASN A 119 -11.14 -0.05 -2.24
C ASN A 119 -12.55 -0.60 -2.49
N ASN A 120 -12.68 -1.90 -2.77
CA ASN A 120 -13.98 -2.53 -2.98
C ASN A 120 -14.81 -2.64 -1.69
N TYR A 121 -14.15 -2.91 -0.55
CA TYR A 121 -14.82 -3.00 0.75
C TYR A 121 -15.29 -1.63 1.25
N LEU A 122 -14.47 -0.59 1.08
CA LEU A 122 -14.82 0.78 1.49
C LEU A 122 -15.98 1.33 0.65
N CYS A 123 -16.01 1.05 -0.67
CA CYS A 123 -17.16 1.41 -1.50
C CYS A 123 -18.47 0.73 -1.05
N GLY A 124 -18.41 -0.54 -0.63
CA GLY A 124 -19.59 -1.24 -0.10
C GLY A 124 -20.04 -0.68 1.24
N LEU A 125 -19.10 -0.45 2.16
CA LEU A 125 -19.39 0.11 3.49
C LEU A 125 -19.95 1.53 3.39
N ASP A 126 -19.41 2.36 2.50
CA ASP A 126 -19.88 3.73 2.27
C ASP A 126 -21.32 3.74 1.72
N GLN A 127 -21.67 2.80 0.84
CA GLN A 127 -23.04 2.65 0.35
C GLN A 127 -24.02 2.21 1.46
N GLU A 128 -23.65 1.24 2.30
CA GLU A 128 -24.48 0.79 3.43
C GLU A 128 -24.65 1.88 4.49
N VAL A 129 -23.57 2.58 4.84
CA VAL A 129 -23.58 3.64 5.86
C VAL A 129 -24.36 4.88 5.39
N ARG A 130 -24.20 5.27 4.12
CA ARG A 130 -24.99 6.38 3.52
C ARG A 130 -26.47 6.06 3.41
N GLY A 131 -26.82 4.79 3.20
CA GLY A 131 -28.21 4.33 3.13
C GLY A 131 -28.95 4.41 4.47
N LEU A 132 -28.26 4.15 5.58
CA LEU A 132 -28.88 4.05 6.90
C LEU A 132 -28.99 5.39 7.63
N TYR A 133 -28.09 6.36 7.40
CA TYR A 133 -28.11 7.65 8.11
C TYR A 133 -27.59 8.80 7.25
N ARG A 134 -28.47 9.68 6.75
CA ARG A 134 -28.10 10.99 6.16
C ARG A 134 -27.86 12.04 7.25
N SER A 135 -26.92 11.78 8.16
CA SER A 135 -26.64 12.69 9.28
C SER A 135 -25.27 13.32 9.14
N HIS A 136 -25.07 14.53 9.68
CA HIS A 136 -23.74 15.15 9.75
C HIS A 136 -22.70 14.22 10.42
N ARG A 137 -23.14 13.37 11.36
CA ARG A 137 -22.30 12.38 12.03
C ARG A 137 -21.73 11.32 11.10
N THR A 138 -22.47 10.85 10.10
CA THR A 138 -21.95 9.84 9.16
C THR A 138 -20.87 10.42 8.25
N SER A 139 -20.98 11.69 7.86
CA SER A 139 -19.91 12.39 7.14
C SER A 139 -18.64 12.48 7.99
N GLN A 140 -18.74 12.88 9.25
CA GLN A 140 -17.59 12.97 10.16
C GLN A 140 -16.91 11.60 10.35
N LEU A 141 -17.71 10.53 10.47
CA LEU A 141 -17.18 9.17 10.59
C LEU A 141 -16.50 8.72 9.28
N SER A 142 -17.10 9.01 8.13
CA SER A 142 -16.50 8.74 6.81
C SER A 142 -15.17 9.46 6.65
N ASP A 143 -15.10 10.75 6.99
CA ASP A 143 -13.88 11.55 6.94
C ASP A 143 -12.80 10.98 7.87
N LEU A 144 -13.20 10.48 9.03
CA LEU A 144 -12.30 9.83 9.98
C LEU A 144 -11.75 8.52 9.43
N ILE A 145 -12.60 7.66 8.87
CA ILE A 145 -12.18 6.42 8.19
C ILE A 145 -11.23 6.74 7.03
N GLN A 146 -11.54 7.76 6.23
CA GLN A 146 -10.70 8.18 5.12
C GLN A 146 -9.32 8.64 5.60
N ARG A 147 -9.23 9.39 6.70
CA ARG A 147 -7.93 9.76 7.31
C ARG A 147 -7.15 8.55 7.82
N CYS A 148 -7.83 7.50 8.30
CA CYS A 148 -7.18 6.26 8.70
C CYS A 148 -6.60 5.52 7.49
N VAL A 149 -7.34 5.50 6.37
CA VAL A 149 -6.89 4.92 5.10
C VAL A 149 -5.68 5.66 4.56
N GLN A 150 -5.73 6.98 4.55
CA GLN A 150 -4.61 7.83 4.14
C GLN A 150 -3.39 7.60 5.03
N LEU A 151 -3.55 7.54 6.35
CA LEU A 151 -2.43 7.23 7.26
C LEU A 151 -1.80 5.88 6.92
N LYS A 152 -2.61 4.83 6.74
CA LYS A 152 -2.11 3.50 6.42
C LYS A 152 -1.35 3.50 5.08
N GLN A 153 -1.91 4.13 4.05
CA GLN A 153 -1.26 4.27 2.75
C GLN A 153 0.06 5.04 2.85
N SER A 154 0.09 6.15 3.58
CA SER A 154 1.31 6.94 3.80
C SER A 154 2.41 6.10 4.46
N LEU A 155 2.05 5.25 5.42
CA LEU A 155 2.97 4.34 6.11
C LEU A 155 3.44 3.19 5.23
N GLU A 156 2.55 2.61 4.41
CA GLU A 156 2.89 1.53 3.47
C GLU A 156 3.77 2.01 2.31
N CYS A 157 3.69 3.29 1.95
CA CYS A 157 4.53 3.91 0.92
C CYS A 157 5.92 4.34 1.42
N GLN A 158 6.23 4.25 2.73
CA GLN A 158 7.57 4.55 3.23
C GLN A 158 8.51 3.37 2.98
N ASP A 159 9.81 3.67 2.76
CA ASP A 159 10.85 2.63 2.66
C ASP A 159 10.99 1.82 3.97
N GLY A 160 10.66 2.44 5.11
CA GLY A 160 10.58 1.77 6.41
C GLY A 160 9.27 1.01 6.55
N ALA A 161 9.33 -0.29 6.82
CA ALA A 161 8.13 -1.09 7.01
C ALA A 161 7.52 -0.81 8.40
N TYR A 162 6.41 -0.08 8.42
CA TYR A 162 5.60 0.08 9.63
C TYR A 162 4.60 -1.06 9.75
N ILE A 163 4.35 -1.51 10.98
CA ILE A 163 3.34 -2.52 11.28
C ILE A 163 2.47 -2.09 12.44
N PHE A 164 1.18 -2.43 12.34
CA PHE A 164 0.26 -2.32 13.46
C PHE A 164 0.23 -3.63 14.23
N ARG A 165 0.32 -3.55 15.55
CA ARG A 165 0.15 -4.72 16.42
C ARG A 165 -0.89 -4.45 17.49
N ARG A 166 -1.50 -5.56 17.92
CA ARG A 166 -2.41 -5.61 19.04
C ARG A 166 -2.10 -6.83 19.89
N SER A 167 -2.35 -6.71 21.18
CA SER A 167 -2.22 -7.77 22.13
C SER A 167 -3.50 -8.59 22.18
N HIS A 168 -3.34 -9.90 22.37
CA HIS A 168 -4.49 -10.78 22.57
C HIS A 168 -5.03 -10.59 23.99
N PRO A 169 -6.36 -10.76 24.20
CA PRO A 169 -6.92 -10.82 25.54
C PRO A 169 -6.17 -11.82 26.43
N ARG A 170 -6.08 -11.51 27.71
CA ARG A 170 -5.38 -12.26 28.78
C ARG A 170 -3.86 -12.28 28.69
N MET A 171 -3.26 -11.54 27.76
CA MET A 171 -1.81 -11.29 27.78
C MET A 171 -1.44 -10.42 28.99
N PRO A 172 -0.25 -10.63 29.60
CA PRO A 172 0.24 -9.73 30.65
C PRO A 172 0.43 -8.31 30.09
N PHE A 173 0.06 -7.31 30.88
CA PHE A 173 0.34 -5.91 30.56
C PHE A 173 1.86 -5.68 30.54
N ARG A 174 2.34 -4.92 29.56
CA ARG A 174 3.76 -4.59 29.38
C ARG A 174 3.87 -3.10 29.12
N ASP A 175 4.35 -2.34 30.10
CA ASP A 175 4.42 -0.88 29.96
C ASP A 175 5.33 -0.47 28.80
N GLU A 176 6.33 -1.28 28.43
CA GLU A 176 7.27 -0.95 27.37
C GLU A 176 6.57 -0.68 26.03
N ASN A 177 5.47 -1.37 25.74
CA ASN A 177 4.77 -1.29 24.46
C ASN A 177 3.25 -1.07 24.58
N MET A 178 2.71 -0.97 25.79
CA MET A 178 1.29 -0.74 26.06
C MET A 178 1.10 0.46 26.99
N ARG A 179 -0.01 1.17 26.79
CA ARG A 179 -0.55 2.17 27.71
C ARG A 179 -1.92 1.68 28.16
N SER A 180 -2.14 1.62 29.47
CA SER A 180 -3.47 1.32 29.97
C SER A 180 -4.42 2.49 29.76
N LEU A 181 -5.68 2.19 29.47
CA LEU A 181 -6.76 3.17 29.43
C LEU A 181 -7.06 3.73 30.83
N VAL A 182 -6.71 3.00 31.89
CA VAL A 182 -6.86 3.37 33.29
C VAL A 182 -5.47 3.67 33.88
N GLU A 183 -5.33 4.76 34.64
CA GLU A 183 -4.03 5.23 35.14
C GLU A 183 -3.40 4.29 36.19
N GLU A 184 -4.22 3.58 36.97
CA GLU A 184 -3.76 2.63 37.97
C GLU A 184 -3.56 1.25 37.34
N VAL A 185 -2.30 0.84 37.16
CA VAL A 185 -1.96 -0.48 36.59
C VAL A 185 -1.04 -1.23 37.54
N GLY A 186 -1.48 -2.42 37.93
CA GLY A 186 -0.65 -3.37 38.67
C GLY A 186 0.33 -4.11 37.76
N SER A 187 1.48 -4.51 38.30
CA SER A 187 2.47 -5.34 37.60
C SER A 187 1.93 -6.71 37.14
N ASN A 188 0.83 -7.16 37.75
CA ASN A 188 0.16 -8.43 37.46
C ASN A 188 -1.15 -8.25 36.69
N ASP A 189 -1.40 -7.06 36.14
CA ASP A 189 -2.61 -6.82 35.35
C ASP A 189 -2.52 -7.52 34.00
N THR A 190 -3.68 -7.95 33.50
CA THR A 190 -3.78 -8.59 32.18
C THR A 190 -4.63 -7.74 31.25
N VAL A 191 -4.33 -7.81 29.96
CA VAL A 191 -5.09 -7.14 28.90
C VAL A 191 -6.47 -7.77 28.79
N GLU A 192 -7.53 -6.99 29.03
CA GLU A 192 -8.91 -7.41 28.75
C GLU A 192 -9.13 -7.39 27.23
N TYR A 193 -8.82 -6.25 26.60
CA TYR A 193 -8.83 -6.06 25.15
C TYR A 193 -8.02 -4.85 24.70
N SER A 194 -7.60 -4.88 23.44
CA SER A 194 -6.97 -3.75 22.75
C SER A 194 -8.02 -2.71 22.34
N VAL A 195 -7.83 -1.46 22.76
CA VAL A 195 -8.68 -0.32 22.37
C VAL A 195 -8.14 0.36 21.11
N TRP A 196 -6.82 0.43 20.99
CA TRP A 196 -6.14 1.07 19.88
C TRP A 196 -4.83 0.34 19.57
N PRO A 197 -4.54 -0.01 18.31
CA PRO A 197 -3.33 -0.75 17.97
C PRO A 197 -2.07 0.10 18.23
N GLY A 198 -0.99 -0.56 18.63
CA GLY A 198 0.33 0.07 18.66
C GLY A 198 0.91 0.15 17.24
N LEU A 199 1.70 1.19 16.99
CA LEU A 199 2.46 1.38 15.75
C LEU A 199 3.93 1.08 16.01
N TYR A 200 4.50 0.23 15.16
CA TYR A 200 5.88 -0.22 15.27
C TYR A 200 6.60 0.02 13.96
N GLN A 201 7.85 0.46 14.03
CA GLN A 201 8.74 0.57 12.87
C GLN A 201 9.65 -0.66 12.84
N ILE A 202 9.70 -1.37 11.71
CA ILE A 202 10.63 -2.48 11.51
C ILE A 202 12.00 -1.88 11.18
N LEU A 203 12.95 -2.03 12.11
CA LEU A 203 14.33 -1.61 11.90
C LEU A 203 15.10 -2.68 11.11
N GLN A 204 14.88 -3.95 11.48
CA GLN A 204 15.45 -5.14 10.86
C GLN A 204 14.48 -6.33 11.02
N PRO A 205 14.58 -7.41 10.22
CA PRO A 205 13.76 -8.60 10.43
C PRO A 205 13.87 -9.12 11.88
N GLY A 206 12.76 -9.11 12.62
CA GLY A 206 12.71 -9.53 14.03
C GLY A 206 13.05 -8.45 15.06
N ASN A 207 13.44 -7.24 14.63
CA ASN A 207 13.67 -6.10 15.52
C ASN A 207 12.78 -4.91 15.13
N TRP A 208 12.06 -4.37 16.10
CA TRP A 208 11.12 -3.28 15.90
C TRP A 208 11.24 -2.23 17.00
N ALA A 209 11.11 -0.97 16.63
CA ALA A 209 10.96 0.15 17.54
C ALA A 209 9.47 0.46 17.75
N VAL A 210 9.10 0.84 18.97
CA VAL A 210 7.75 1.32 19.29
C VAL A 210 7.65 2.79 18.89
N VAL A 211 6.81 3.10 17.91
CA VAL A 211 6.51 4.47 17.48
C VAL A 211 5.36 5.03 18.31
N GLU A 212 4.30 4.24 18.49
CA GLU A 212 3.21 4.55 19.41
C GLU A 212 2.78 3.29 20.17
N LYS A 213 2.70 3.41 21.50
CA LYS A 213 2.26 2.30 22.37
C LYS A 213 0.81 1.92 22.06
N GLU A 214 0.52 0.63 22.16
CA GLU A 214 -0.85 0.12 22.08
C GLU A 214 -1.68 0.66 23.26
N ILE A 215 -2.94 1.04 23.04
CA ILE A 215 -3.84 1.42 24.14
C ILE A 215 -4.72 0.22 24.48
N VAL A 216 -4.63 -0.26 25.71
CA VAL A 216 -5.33 -1.47 26.18
C VAL A 216 -6.21 -1.15 27.38
N LYS A 217 -7.32 -1.87 27.52
CA LYS A 217 -8.03 -1.94 28.79
C LYS A 217 -7.48 -3.12 29.59
N THR A 218 -7.13 -2.91 30.84
CA THR A 218 -6.62 -3.95 31.73
C THR A 218 -7.69 -4.42 32.71
N THR A 219 -7.58 -5.67 33.15
CA THR A 219 -8.32 -6.20 34.29
C THR A 219 -7.33 -6.46 35.40
N SER A 220 -7.54 -5.81 36.55
CA SER A 220 -6.67 -6.02 37.70
C SER A 220 -6.88 -7.40 38.28
N SER A 221 -5.78 -8.11 38.51
CA SER A 221 -5.77 -9.39 39.23
C SER A 221 -5.76 -9.17 40.73
N ARG A 222 -6.32 -8.06 41.23
CA ARG A 222 -6.85 -8.00 42.59
C ARG A 222 -7.91 -9.10 42.68
N ILE A 223 -7.43 -10.32 42.91
CA ILE A 223 -8.06 -11.26 43.81
C ILE A 223 -8.34 -10.34 44.98
N ASP A 224 -9.61 -9.96 45.13
CA ASP A 224 -10.12 -9.60 46.43
C ASP A 224 -9.78 -10.84 47.24
N THR A 225 -8.58 -10.86 47.83
CA THR A 225 -8.33 -11.54 49.08
C THR A 225 -9.33 -10.85 49.99
N LEU A 226 -10.60 -11.29 49.87
CA LEU A 226 -11.55 -11.34 50.94
C LEU A 226 -10.67 -11.78 52.08
N SER A 227 -10.30 -10.83 52.92
CA SER A 227 -9.77 -11.15 54.21
C SER A 227 -10.85 -12.02 54.80
N MET A 228 -10.64 -13.33 54.77
CA MET A 228 -11.24 -14.27 55.69
C MET A 228 -10.68 -13.87 57.06
N THR A 229 -11.08 -12.69 57.53
CA THR A 229 -11.18 -12.39 58.94
C THR A 229 -12.34 -13.27 59.39
N ASP A 230 -12.01 -14.54 59.64
CA ASP A 230 -12.65 -15.29 60.68
C ASP A 230 -12.41 -14.47 61.96
N GLU A 231 -13.30 -13.52 62.24
CA GLU A 231 -13.49 -13.10 63.62
C GLU A 231 -14.21 -14.27 64.29
N PRO A 232 -13.57 -15.02 65.21
CA PRO A 232 -14.33 -15.90 66.08
C PRO A 232 -15.24 -15.02 66.93
N GLU A 233 -16.56 -15.22 66.80
CA GLU A 233 -17.56 -14.72 67.74
C GLU A 233 -17.21 -15.17 69.16
N GLY A 234 -16.46 -14.34 69.88
CA GLY A 234 -16.29 -14.44 71.32
C GLY A 234 -17.59 -14.03 72.02
N ARG A 235 -18.62 -14.88 72.00
CA ARG A 235 -19.68 -14.84 73.01
C ARG A 235 -19.07 -15.27 74.34
N SER A 236 -18.78 -14.30 75.20
CA SER A 236 -18.64 -14.52 76.63
C SER A 236 -19.89 -13.92 77.29
N GLU A 237 -20.82 -14.81 77.60
CA GLU A 237 -21.90 -14.61 78.56
C GLU A 237 -21.28 -14.30 79.91
N GLU A 238 -21.36 -13.07 80.42
CA GLU A 238 -21.22 -12.79 81.86
C GLU A 238 -21.53 -11.32 82.15
N GLN A 239 -22.80 -11.01 82.43
CA GLN A 239 -23.18 -9.94 83.35
C GLN A 239 -24.65 -10.09 83.76
N TRP A 240 -24.91 -11.11 84.57
CA TRP A 240 -25.99 -11.07 85.55
C TRP A 240 -25.34 -10.79 86.90
N LEU A 241 -25.73 -9.69 87.54
CA LEU A 241 -25.97 -9.51 88.99
C LEU A 241 -25.63 -8.09 89.46
N GLU A 242 -26.42 -7.66 90.44
CA GLU A 242 -26.40 -6.40 91.21
C GLU A 242 -27.27 -5.29 90.55
N GLU A 243 -28.33 -4.76 91.16
CA GLU A 243 -28.59 -4.50 92.59
C GLU A 243 -30.08 -4.67 92.95
N ILE A 244 -30.32 -5.32 94.11
CA ILE A 244 -31.41 -5.01 95.07
C ILE A 244 -30.72 -4.40 96.28
#